data_AF-A0A1G2TGB2-F1
#
_entry.id   AF-A0A1G2TGB2-F1
#
_cell.length_a   1.000
_cell.length_b   1.000
_cell.length_c   1.000
_cell.angle_alpha   90.00
_cell.angle_beta   90.00
_cell.angle_gamma   90.00
#
_symmetry.space_group_name_H-M   'P 1'
#
loop_
_entity.id
_entity.type
_entity.pdbx_description
1 polymer ?
#
loop_
_entity_poly.entity_id
_entity_poly.type
_entity_poly.pdbx_seq_one_letter_code
_entity_poly.pdbx_strand_id
1 'polypeptide(L)' 'MESINTLAALVGIPVWAIVFVIVWTIAWKGLALWRAAGLRQKWWFAALLIINTLGILEIIYLFLVSRNYKVEVVEEK' A
#
# COMPACT_ATOMS: atom_id res chain seq x y z
N MET A 1 -25.53 2.28 -15.92
CA MET A 1 -24.75 3.43 -15.43
C MET A 1 -25.53 4.22 -14.40
N GLU A 2 -26.83 4.44 -14.59
CA GLU A 2 -27.69 5.14 -13.61
C GLU A 2 -27.78 4.42 -12.25
N SER A 3 -27.78 3.09 -12.25
CA SER A 3 -27.82 2.26 -11.05
C SER A 3 -26.65 2.46 -10.09
N ILE A 4 -25.48 2.91 -10.57
CA ILE A 4 -24.32 3.17 -9.71
C ILE A 4 -24.44 4.54 -9.04
N ASN A 5 -24.93 5.53 -9.77
CA ASN A 5 -25.14 6.88 -9.26
C ASN A 5 -26.26 6.93 -8.21
N THR A 6 -27.30 6.11 -8.33
CA THR A 6 -28.39 6.03 -7.36
C THR A 6 -27.98 5.36 -6.04
N LEU A 7 -27.18 4.29 -6.11
CA LEU A 7 -26.60 3.65 -4.92
C LEU A 7 -25.59 4.55 -4.21
N ALA A 8 -24.77 5.27 -4.97
CA ALA A 8 -23.86 6.28 -4.45
C ALA A 8 -24.62 7.43 -3.76
N ALA A 9 -25.73 7.89 -4.34
CA ALA A 9 -26.59 8.93 -3.77
C ALA A 9 -27.29 8.50 -2.47
N LEU A 10 -27.66 7.21 -2.32
CA LEU A 10 -28.24 6.65 -1.09
C LEU A 10 -27.28 6.69 0.11
N VAL A 11 -25.98 6.48 -0.13
CA VAL A 11 -24.93 6.54 0.91
C VAL A 11 -24.38 7.97 1.07
N GLY A 12 -24.73 8.88 0.15
CA GLY A 12 -24.23 10.26 0.14
C GLY A 12 -22.76 10.38 -0.28
N ILE A 13 -22.16 9.31 -0.81
CA ILE A 13 -20.76 9.31 -1.25
C ILE A 13 -20.73 9.47 -2.77
N PRO A 14 -20.15 10.55 -3.30
CA PRO A 14 -20.13 10.74 -4.73
C PRO A 14 -19.13 9.81 -5.43
N VAL A 15 -19.46 9.38 -6.65
CA VAL A 15 -18.65 8.39 -7.42
C VAL A 15 -17.20 8.85 -7.62
N TRP A 16 -16.96 10.14 -7.79
CA TRP A 16 -15.60 10.68 -7.93
C TRP A 16 -14.75 10.52 -6.66
N ALA A 17 -15.36 10.54 -5.47
CA ALA A 17 -14.63 10.30 -4.22
C ALA A 17 -14.15 8.85 -4.13
N ILE A 18 -14.95 7.89 -4.62
CA ILE A 18 -14.54 6.48 -4.68
C ILE A 18 -13.34 6.31 -5.62
N VAL A 19 -13.38 6.93 -6.80
CA VAL A 19 -12.25 6.91 -7.74
C VAL A 19 -10.99 7.50 -7.11
N PHE A 20 -11.12 8.62 -6.39
CA PHE A 20 -10.01 9.24 -5.68
C PHE A 20 -9.40 8.30 -4.63
N VAL A 21 -10.23 7.64 -3.82
CA VAL A 21 -9.76 6.67 -2.81
C VAL A 21 -9.05 5.48 -3.44
N ILE A 22 -9.55 4.97 -4.57
CA ILE A 22 -8.92 3.86 -5.31
C ILE A 22 -7.55 4.28 -5.84
N VAL A 23 -7.45 5.44 -6.50
CA VAL A 23 -6.17 5.95 -7.01
C VAL A 23 -5.18 6.19 -5.87
N TRP A 24 -5.64 6.80 -4.78
CA TRP A 24 -4.85 7.05 -3.58
C TRP A 24 -4.29 5.73 -3.01
N THR A 25 -5.15 4.74 -2.78
CA THR A 25 -4.73 3.45 -2.23
C THR A 25 -3.78 2.69 -3.15
N ILE A 26 -4.00 2.69 -4.47
CA ILE A 26 -3.08 2.07 -5.43
C ILE A 26 -1.73 2.77 -5.42
N ALA A 27 -1.69 4.10 -5.33
CA ALA A 27 -0.44 4.85 -5.29
C ALA A 27 0.42 4.46 -4.06
N TRP A 28 -0.18 4.42 -2.87
CA TRP A 28 0.53 4.02 -1.65
C TRP A 28 0.94 2.54 -1.67
N LYS A 29 0.03 1.65 -2.10
CA LYS A 29 0.28 0.21 -2.17
C LYS A 29 1.38 -0.14 -3.18
N GLY A 30 1.36 0.51 -4.35
CA GLY A 30 2.39 0.36 -5.37
C GLY A 30 3.76 0.84 -4.89
N LEU A 31 3.84 1.99 -4.22
CA LEU A 31 5.09 2.53 -3.69
C LEU A 31 5.70 1.61 -2.63
N ALA A 32 4.87 1.09 -1.72
CA ALA A 32 5.31 0.18 -0.66
C ALA A 32 5.79 -1.17 -1.21
N LEU A 33 5.06 -1.75 -2.18
CA LEU A 33 5.46 -2.98 -2.85
C LEU A 33 6.75 -2.81 -3.64
N TRP A 34 6.93 -1.70 -4.39
CA TRP A 34 8.17 -1.40 -5.10
C TRP A 34 9.35 -1.34 -4.12
N ARG A 35 9.18 -0.63 -3.00
CA ARG A 35 10.22 -0.53 -1.97
C ARG A 35 10.55 -1.90 -1.37
N ALA A 36 9.54 -2.68 -0.98
CA ALA A 36 9.73 -4.00 -0.39
C ALA A 36 10.42 -4.99 -1.35
N ALA A 37 10.07 -4.93 -2.64
CA ALA A 37 10.68 -5.74 -3.69
C ALA A 37 12.16 -5.37 -3.91
N GLY A 38 12.47 -4.07 -4.00
CA GLY A 38 13.85 -3.58 -4.16
C GLY A 38 14.77 -3.93 -2.99
N LEU A 39 14.20 -4.13 -1.80
CA LEU A 39 14.92 -4.44 -0.57
C LEU A 39 14.95 -5.95 -0.24
N ARG A 40 14.48 -6.82 -1.14
CA ARG A 40 14.34 -8.28 -0.98
C ARG A 40 13.63 -8.71 0.32
N GLN A 41 12.79 -7.84 0.90
CA GLN A 41 12.08 -8.14 2.14
C GLN A 41 10.79 -8.92 1.87
N LYS A 42 10.93 -10.24 1.67
CA LYS A 42 9.84 -11.16 1.30
C LYS A 42 8.68 -11.16 2.31
N TRP A 43 8.99 -11.07 3.61
CA TRP A 43 7.99 -11.04 4.69
C TRP A 43 7.11 -9.80 4.64
N TRP A 44 7.72 -8.63 4.40
CA TRP A 44 6.98 -7.37 4.28
C TRP A 44 6.21 -7.27 2.97
N PHE A 45 6.75 -7.81 1.88
CA PHE A 45 6.00 -7.95 0.64
C PHE A 45 4.72 -8.78 0.84
N ALA A 46 4.81 -9.92 1.53
CA ALA A 46 3.65 -10.76 1.84
C ALA A 46 2.65 -10.05 2.77
N ALA A 47 3.13 -9.36 3.82
CA ALA A 47 2.26 -8.61 4.74
C ALA A 47 1.49 -7.50 4.03
N LEU A 48 2.14 -6.71 3.16
CA LEU A 48 1.51 -5.64 2.36
C LEU A 48 0.52 -6.17 1.31
N LEU A 49 0.70 -7.42 0.87
CA LEU A 49 -0.19 -8.05 -0.12
C LEU A 49 -1.45 -8.61 0.55
N ILE A 50 -1.31 -9.17 1.75
CA ILE A 50 -2.41 -9.78 2.53
C ILE A 50 -3.23 -8.72 3.28
N ILE A 51 -2.58 -7.70 3.84
CA ILE A 51 -3.24 -6.70 4.67
C ILE A 51 -3.68 -5.50 3.80
N ASN A 52 -4.98 -5.37 3.55
CA ASN A 52 -5.57 -4.22 2.85
C ASN A 52 -5.95 -3.10 3.85
N THR A 53 -4.97 -2.39 4.41
CA THR A 53 -5.20 -1.27 5.36
C THR A 53 -5.34 0.11 4.71
N LEU A 54 -5.72 0.18 3.42
CA LEU A 54 -5.92 1.45 2.70
C LEU A 54 -4.71 2.43 2.76
N GLY A 55 -3.47 1.93 2.80
CA GLY A 55 -2.27 2.79 2.81
C GLY A 55 -1.65 3.05 4.19
N ILE A 56 -2.31 2.69 5.30
CA ILE A 56 -1.77 2.93 6.66
C ILE A 56 -0.58 2.05 6.99
N LEU A 57 -0.64 0.74 6.68
CA LEU A 57 0.47 -0.19 6.89
C LEU A 57 1.67 0.17 6.02
N GLU A 58 1.42 0.65 4.80
CA GLU A 58 2.42 1.14 3.86
C GLU A 58 3.22 2.32 4.42
N ILE A 59 2.56 3.30 5.05
CA ILE A 59 3.22 4.46 5.68
C ILE A 59 4.06 4.02 6.88
N ILE A 60 3.52 3.12 7.71
CA ILE A 60 4.25 2.55 8.85
C ILE A 60 5.49 1.79 8.37
N TYR A 61 5.38 1.00 7.28
CA TYR A 61 6.52 0.30 6.69
C TYR A 61 7.60 1.28 6.24
N LEU A 62 7.24 2.32 5.48
CA LEU A 62 8.19 3.32 4.98
C LEU A 62 8.93 4.03 6.14
N PHE A 63 8.23 4.37 7.23
CA PHE A 63 8.84 5.00 8.39
C PHE A 63 9.71 4.05 9.23
N LEU A 64 9.29 2.80 9.42
CA LEU A 64 9.98 1.84 10.28
C LEU A 64 11.21 1.21 9.60
N VAL A 65 11.13 0.97 8.28
CA VAL A 65 12.23 0.37 7.50
C VAL A 65 13.35 1.34 7.19
N SER A 66 13.11 2.66 7.22
CA SER A 66 14.16 3.66 7.02
C SER A 66 15.32 3.55 8.03
N ARG A 67 15.17 2.85 9.16
CA ARG A 67 16.15 2.84 10.26
C ARG A 67 17.04 1.60 10.39
N ASN A 68 16.79 0.51 9.67
CA ASN A 68 17.49 -0.77 9.94
C ASN A 68 18.20 -1.37 8.72
N TYR A 69 18.87 -0.54 7.92
CA TYR A 69 19.87 -1.04 6.97
C TYR A 69 21.18 -1.36 7.68
N LYS A 70 21.23 -2.49 8.39
CA LYS A 70 22.49 -3.19 8.61
C LYS A 70 22.66 -4.16 7.45
N VAL A 71 23.47 -3.73 6.48
CA VAL A 71 24.01 -4.63 5.47
C VAL A 71 24.98 -5.53 6.22
N GLU A 72 24.52 -6.71 6.65
CA GLU A 72 25.43 -7.76 7.09
C GLU A 72 26.19 -8.20 5.83
N VAL A 73 27.43 -7.72 5.73
CA VAL A 73 28.40 -8.20 4.75
C VAL A 73 28.63 -9.66 5.11
N VAL A 74 28.06 -10.56 4.33
CA VAL A 74 28.38 -11.98 4.41
C VAL A 74 29.82 -12.10 3.90
N GLU A 75 30.79 -12.05 4.81
CA GLU A 75 32.15 -12.49 4.53
C GLU A 75 32.10 -13.98 4.24
N GLU A 76 32.15 -14.32 2.96
CA GLU A 76 32.38 -15.67 2.47
C GLU A 76 33.83 -16.02 2.79
N LYS A 77 34.03 -17.06 3.61
CA LYS A 77 35.33 -17.56 4.07
C LYS A 77 35.73 -18.82 3.32
#